data_AF-A0A9W6JQ84-F1
#
_entry.id   AF-A0A9W6JQ84-F1
#
_cell.length_a   1.000
_cell.length_b   1.000
_cell.length_c   1.000
_cell.angle_alpha   90.00
_cell.angle_beta   90.00
_cell.angle_gamma   90.00
#
_symmetry.space_group_name_H-M   'P 1'
#
loop_
_entity.id
_entity.type
_entity.pdbx_description
1 polymer ?
#
loop_
_entity_poly.entity_id
_entity_poly.type
_entity_poly.pdbx_seq_one_letter_code
_entity_poly.pdbx_strand_id
1 'polypeptide(L)'
;MAKWLKAPVMALYHGVGEPLIALRRRRARLAAFVAGEQAPPVVLVDVQGASGPVEGGARDIVGRYVEPVGGAGPLARRLRLTPMAVDLARFEDMAAFERALRKRSSRTLPKVRKALKAGYAFHRFPLRRHVYDIHRVKTSTPVRAAGPVLDYWFLAPEDIAPPAMRPIRLKAPENPERWSLWFGVFVAEPGHMQGAVTVDERLVAYMKLTRVGELAHYTDLMGHADHLEAGVMWLLHVEIMRWLIESGDPLAAGVRVVLYGAAEHGGEGLLTWKKRAGFEPVRLVRAR
;
A
#
# COMPACT_ATOMS: atom_id res chain seq x y z
N MET A 1 -20.90 10.89 -11.34
CA MET A 1 -20.19 12.18 -11.14
C MET A 1 -19.24 12.37 -12.31
N ALA A 2 -19.40 13.44 -13.09
CA ALA A 2 -18.66 13.59 -14.34
C ALA A 2 -17.14 13.66 -14.07
N LYS A 3 -16.34 12.86 -14.79
CA LYS A 3 -14.88 12.66 -14.57
C LYS A 3 -14.09 13.98 -14.47
N TRP A 4 -14.58 15.05 -15.11
CA TRP A 4 -13.95 16.38 -15.12
C TRP A 4 -14.04 17.14 -13.78
N LEU A 5 -15.05 16.87 -12.93
CA LEU A 5 -15.18 17.52 -11.61
C LEU A 5 -14.29 16.86 -10.54
N LYS A 6 -13.85 15.62 -10.74
CA LYS A 6 -13.07 14.87 -9.75
C LYS A 6 -11.69 15.50 -9.51
N ALA A 7 -10.99 15.90 -10.56
CA ALA A 7 -9.65 16.48 -10.45
C ALA A 7 -9.58 17.77 -9.61
N PRO A 8 -10.40 18.81 -9.86
CA PRO A 8 -10.37 20.04 -9.06
C PRO A 8 -10.82 19.81 -7.61
N VAL A 9 -11.82 18.95 -7.38
CA VAL A 9 -12.26 18.59 -6.01
C VAL A 9 -11.15 17.88 -5.24
N MET A 10 -10.46 16.93 -5.88
CA MET A 10 -9.32 16.25 -5.26
C MET A 10 -8.14 17.21 -5.01
N ALA A 11 -7.89 18.16 -5.91
CA ALA A 11 -6.86 19.18 -5.70
C ALA A 11 -7.19 20.06 -4.49
N LEU A 12 -8.44 20.54 -4.35
CA LEU A 12 -8.88 21.30 -3.18
C LEU A 12 -8.79 20.48 -1.90
N TYR A 13 -9.24 19.22 -1.94
CA TYR A 13 -9.13 18.31 -0.79
C TYR A 13 -7.67 18.15 -0.34
N HIS A 14 -6.75 17.88 -1.27
CA HIS A 14 -5.34 17.71 -0.94
C HIS A 14 -4.65 19.02 -0.52
N GLY A 15 -5.04 20.15 -1.08
CA GLY A 15 -4.46 21.45 -0.77
C GLY A 15 -4.94 22.06 0.54
N VAL A 16 -6.18 21.78 0.95
CA VAL A 16 -6.83 22.45 2.10
C VAL A 16 -7.40 21.45 3.10
N GLY A 17 -8.27 20.53 2.66
CA GLY A 17 -8.97 19.62 3.56
C GLY A 17 -8.04 18.67 4.32
N GLU A 18 -7.09 18.09 3.62
CA GLU A 18 -6.12 17.13 4.18
C GLU A 18 -5.17 17.78 5.21
N PRO A 19 -4.56 18.95 4.97
CA PRO A 19 -3.82 19.69 6.00
C PRO A 19 -4.62 20.00 7.26
N LEU A 20 -5.89 20.41 7.13
CA LEU A 20 -6.76 20.70 8.29
C LEU A 20 -7.09 19.43 9.09
N ILE A 21 -7.40 18.33 8.40
CA ILE A 21 -7.58 17.01 9.03
C ILE A 21 -6.30 16.59 9.75
N ALA A 22 -5.14 16.82 9.13
CA ALA A 22 -3.85 16.48 9.69
C ALA A 22 -3.61 17.24 11.00
N LEU A 23 -3.79 18.57 11.00
CA LEU A 23 -3.66 19.40 12.21
C LEU A 23 -4.58 18.92 13.34
N ARG A 24 -5.85 18.64 13.03
CA ARG A 24 -6.85 18.22 14.02
C ARG A 24 -6.53 16.84 14.62
N ARG A 25 -6.03 15.90 13.82
CA ARG A 25 -5.87 14.50 14.24
C ARG A 25 -4.47 14.16 14.74
N ARG A 26 -3.43 14.89 14.33
CA ARG A 26 -2.02 14.51 14.54
C ARG A 26 -1.72 14.15 15.99
N ARG A 27 -2.01 15.04 16.94
CA ARG A 27 -1.64 14.84 18.36
C ARG A 27 -2.19 13.52 18.91
N ALA A 28 -3.49 13.28 18.72
CA ALA A 28 -4.14 12.05 19.16
C ALA A 28 -3.60 10.80 18.44
N ARG A 29 -3.31 10.91 17.14
CA ARG A 29 -2.79 9.79 16.35
C ARG A 29 -1.35 9.44 16.72
N LEU A 30 -0.48 10.42 16.96
CA LEU A 30 0.91 10.18 17.36
C LEU A 30 1.04 9.63 18.78
N ALA A 31 0.18 10.07 19.71
CA ALA A 31 0.11 9.53 21.06
C ALA A 31 -0.19 8.02 21.10
N ALA A 32 -0.76 7.46 20.02
CA ALA A 32 -1.00 6.01 19.91
C ALA A 32 0.26 5.19 19.57
N PHE A 33 1.36 5.84 19.16
CA PHE A 33 2.61 5.20 18.73
C PHE A 33 3.79 5.54 19.62
N VAL A 34 3.85 6.77 20.11
CA VAL A 34 4.98 7.28 20.89
C VAL A 34 4.46 7.72 22.26
N ALA A 35 5.09 7.23 23.33
CA ALA A 35 4.81 7.71 24.67
C ALA A 35 5.47 9.08 24.87
N GLY A 36 4.68 10.11 25.21
CA GLY A 36 5.18 11.47 25.43
C GLY A 36 5.36 12.31 24.16
N GLU A 37 6.21 13.34 24.23
CA GLU A 37 6.43 14.33 23.15
C GLU A 37 7.63 14.00 22.23
N GLN A 38 8.09 12.75 22.21
CA GLN A 38 9.22 12.37 21.35
C GLN A 38 8.85 12.54 19.87
N ALA A 39 9.72 13.24 19.14
CA ALA A 39 9.56 13.45 17.72
C ALA A 39 9.72 12.11 16.96
N PRO A 40 8.97 11.90 15.85
CA PRO A 40 9.16 10.72 15.01
C PRO A 40 10.60 10.61 14.51
N PRO A 41 11.17 9.39 14.42
CA PRO A 41 12.53 9.18 13.95
C PRO A 41 12.69 9.66 12.51
N VAL A 42 13.89 10.17 12.20
CA VAL A 42 14.25 10.60 10.85
C VAL A 42 14.84 9.42 10.09
N VAL A 43 14.31 9.15 8.90
CA VAL A 43 14.83 8.15 7.98
C VAL A 43 15.25 8.86 6.69
N LEU A 44 16.53 8.76 6.37
CA LEU A 44 17.09 9.24 5.11
C LEU A 44 16.76 8.23 4.01
N VAL A 45 16.25 8.73 2.90
CA VAL A 45 15.89 7.90 1.73
C VAL A 45 16.42 8.53 0.45
N ASP A 46 17.03 7.70 -0.39
CA ASP A 46 17.33 8.06 -1.77
C ASP A 46 16.12 7.74 -2.65
N VAL A 47 15.52 8.77 -3.23
CA VAL A 47 14.40 8.68 -4.18
C VAL A 47 14.80 9.17 -5.58
N GLN A 48 16.09 9.41 -5.81
CA GLN A 48 16.65 9.92 -7.06
C GLN A 48 17.10 8.82 -8.04
N GLY A 49 17.26 7.57 -7.57
CA GLY A 49 17.92 6.44 -8.29
C GLY A 49 17.47 6.13 -9.73
N ALA A 50 16.39 6.72 -10.24
CA ALA A 50 16.08 6.67 -11.66
C ALA A 50 15.42 7.96 -12.16
N SER A 51 16.03 8.61 -13.14
CA SER A 51 15.35 9.59 -14.00
C SER A 51 14.29 8.87 -14.85
N GLY A 52 13.17 9.54 -15.13
CA GLY A 52 12.08 9.01 -15.95
C GLY A 52 10.75 8.82 -15.22
N PRO A 53 9.65 8.66 -15.97
CA PRO A 53 8.32 8.45 -15.40
C PRO A 53 8.25 7.12 -14.66
N VAL A 54 7.48 7.04 -13.58
CA VAL A 54 7.09 5.74 -13.01
C VAL A 54 6.24 5.03 -14.06
N GLU A 55 6.63 3.83 -14.49
CA GLU A 55 5.78 2.98 -15.32
C GLU A 55 4.39 2.86 -14.69
N GLY A 56 3.35 3.29 -15.41
CA GLY A 56 1.98 3.37 -14.89
C GLY A 56 1.53 4.74 -14.38
N GLY A 57 2.24 5.82 -14.72
CA GLY A 57 1.69 7.20 -14.69
C GLY A 57 1.56 7.83 -13.30
N ALA A 58 2.22 7.27 -12.28
CA ALA A 58 2.26 7.91 -10.97
C ALA A 58 3.07 9.22 -11.06
N ARG A 59 2.38 10.37 -11.04
CA ARG A 59 2.96 11.66 -10.60
C ARG A 59 3.66 11.44 -9.26
N ASP A 60 4.58 12.30 -8.85
CA ASP A 60 5.37 12.17 -7.62
C ASP A 60 4.51 12.00 -6.34
N ILE A 61 4.01 10.77 -6.10
CA ILE A 61 3.18 10.40 -4.95
C ILE A 61 4.02 10.51 -3.67
N VAL A 62 5.34 10.39 -3.81
CA VAL A 62 6.32 10.34 -2.73
C VAL A 62 6.66 11.74 -2.22
N GLY A 63 6.66 12.76 -3.08
CA GLY A 63 6.97 14.15 -2.73
C GLY A 63 6.09 14.74 -1.61
N ARG A 64 4.88 14.22 -1.41
CA ARG A 64 4.01 14.60 -0.28
C ARG A 64 4.57 14.15 1.07
N TYR A 65 5.25 13.02 1.10
CA TYR A 65 5.75 12.38 2.32
C TYR A 65 7.23 12.64 2.58
N VAL A 66 8.02 12.85 1.53
CA VAL A 66 9.47 13.06 1.64
C VAL A 66 9.79 14.55 1.72
N GLU A 67 10.50 14.94 2.78
CA GLU A 67 11.04 16.28 2.98
C GLU A 67 12.22 16.53 2.01
N PRO A 68 12.37 17.76 1.47
CA PRO A 68 13.53 18.10 0.66
C PRO A 68 14.81 18.06 1.50
N VAL A 69 15.96 18.08 0.82
CA VAL A 69 17.28 18.21 1.46
C VAL A 69 17.31 19.49 2.30
N GLY A 70 17.80 19.40 3.53
CA GLY A 70 17.72 20.50 4.51
C GLY A 70 16.40 20.57 5.30
N GLY A 71 15.43 19.73 4.98
CA GLY A 71 14.13 19.62 5.66
C GLY A 71 13.13 20.71 5.27
N ALA A 72 11.88 20.55 5.71
CA ALA A 72 10.87 21.60 5.55
C ALA A 72 10.98 22.65 6.66
N GLY A 73 10.70 23.93 6.35
CA GLY A 73 10.60 24.99 7.35
C GLY A 73 9.51 24.71 8.42
N PRO A 74 9.54 25.36 9.61
CA PRO A 74 8.70 24.99 10.74
C PRO A 74 7.19 24.98 10.45
N LEU A 75 6.69 25.99 9.73
CA LEU A 75 5.28 26.09 9.36
C LEU A 75 4.89 25.00 8.36
N ALA A 76 5.69 24.81 7.31
CA ALA A 76 5.47 23.75 6.33
C ALA A 76 5.46 22.38 7.01
N ARG A 77 6.39 22.13 7.94
CA ARG A 77 6.45 20.87 8.71
C ARG A 77 5.18 20.62 9.53
N ARG A 78 4.62 21.65 10.17
CA ARG A 78 3.36 21.54 10.94
C ARG A 78 2.16 21.18 10.07
N LEU A 79 2.16 21.59 8.80
CA LEU A 79 1.07 21.34 7.85
C LEU A 79 1.22 20.01 7.08
N ARG A 80 2.41 19.41 7.07
CA ARG A 80 2.68 18.15 6.36
C ARG A 80 2.17 16.94 7.13
N LEU A 81 1.50 16.01 6.43
CA LEU A 81 1.12 14.71 6.97
C LEU A 81 2.29 13.99 7.64
N THR A 82 2.02 13.12 8.63
CA THR A 82 3.06 12.29 9.24
C THR A 82 3.14 10.94 8.51
N PRO A 83 4.18 10.67 7.70
CA PRO A 83 4.33 9.39 7.01
C PRO A 83 4.31 8.20 7.97
N MET A 84 3.63 7.13 7.58
CA MET A 84 3.64 5.85 8.29
C MET A 84 4.46 4.85 7.48
N ALA A 85 5.59 4.41 8.01
CA ALA A 85 6.52 3.58 7.27
C ALA A 85 7.10 2.44 8.10
N VAL A 86 7.63 1.44 7.41
CA VAL A 86 8.53 0.41 7.95
C VAL A 86 9.91 0.67 7.36
N ASP A 87 10.91 0.86 8.23
CA ASP A 87 12.32 0.89 7.84
C ASP A 87 12.86 -0.55 7.86
N LEU A 88 13.06 -1.11 6.66
CA LEU A 88 13.50 -2.49 6.47
C LEU A 88 14.92 -2.72 6.98
N ALA A 89 15.76 -1.68 7.04
CA ALA A 89 17.12 -1.79 7.59
C ALA A 89 17.17 -2.19 9.07
N ARG A 90 16.02 -2.13 9.78
CA ARG A 90 15.89 -2.59 11.18
C ARG A 90 15.68 -4.09 11.31
N PHE A 91 15.48 -4.80 10.22
CA PHE A 91 15.21 -6.23 10.20
C PHE A 91 16.27 -6.93 9.36
N GLU A 92 17.07 -7.76 10.02
CA GLU A 92 18.08 -8.58 9.37
C GLU A 92 17.44 -9.65 8.46
N ASP A 93 16.33 -10.23 8.93
CA ASP A 93 15.60 -11.30 8.27
C ASP A 93 14.09 -11.20 8.53
N MET A 94 13.29 -12.06 7.89
CA MET A 94 11.86 -12.08 8.12
C MET A 94 11.52 -12.53 9.54
N ALA A 95 12.36 -13.33 10.19
CA ALA A 95 12.15 -13.74 11.57
C ALA A 95 12.19 -12.53 12.53
N ALA A 96 13.09 -11.57 12.31
CA ALA A 96 13.18 -10.31 13.04
C ALA A 96 11.92 -9.46 12.84
N PHE A 97 11.44 -9.36 11.59
CA PHE A 97 10.20 -8.66 11.30
C PHE A 97 8.99 -9.32 11.97
N GLU A 98 8.86 -10.65 11.88
CA GLU A 98 7.79 -11.39 12.55
C GLU A 98 7.83 -11.25 14.07
N ARG A 99 9.02 -11.24 14.69
CA ARG A 99 9.19 -10.95 16.13
C ARG A 99 8.65 -9.56 16.45
N ALA A 100 8.92 -8.56 15.63
CA ALA A 100 8.39 -7.20 15.81
C ALA A 100 6.86 -7.16 15.66
N LEU A 101 6.27 -7.88 14.70
CA LEU A 101 4.82 -7.98 14.57
C LEU A 101 4.17 -8.64 15.80
N ARG A 102 4.76 -9.74 16.31
CA ARG A 102 4.27 -10.45 17.51
C ARG A 102 4.24 -9.54 18.74
N LYS A 103 5.28 -8.71 18.94
CA LYS A 103 5.33 -7.72 20.03
C LYS A 103 4.18 -6.72 19.98
N ARG A 104 3.64 -6.43 18.79
CA ARG A 104 2.50 -5.49 18.61
C ARG A 104 1.14 -6.18 18.67
N SER A 105 1.07 -7.44 18.26
CA SER A 105 -0.14 -8.24 18.26
C SER A 105 0.17 -9.72 18.05
N SER A 106 -0.15 -10.53 19.07
CA SER A 106 -0.10 -11.99 18.99
C SER A 106 -1.09 -12.57 17.98
N ARG A 107 -2.09 -11.80 17.54
CA ARG A 107 -3.16 -12.23 16.63
C ARG A 107 -2.84 -12.07 15.14
N THR A 108 -1.75 -11.40 14.78
CA THR A 108 -1.43 -11.07 13.38
C THR A 108 -1.00 -12.30 12.60
N LEU A 109 0.09 -12.95 13.00
CA LEU A 109 0.64 -14.11 12.29
C LEU A 109 -0.28 -15.36 12.27
N PRO A 110 -1.08 -15.65 13.32
CA PRO A 110 -2.12 -16.69 13.22
C PRO A 110 -3.08 -16.49 12.03
N LYS A 111 -3.42 -15.24 11.67
CA LYS A 111 -4.29 -14.97 10.52
C LYS A 111 -3.62 -15.30 9.18
N VAL A 112 -2.31 -15.05 9.07
CA VAL A 112 -1.52 -15.44 7.88
C VAL A 112 -1.55 -16.96 7.72
N ARG A 113 -1.25 -17.70 8.79
CA ARG A 113 -1.28 -19.17 8.78
C ARG A 113 -2.68 -19.72 8.50
N LYS A 114 -3.73 -19.08 9.03
CA LYS A 114 -5.13 -19.43 8.74
C LYS A 114 -5.42 -19.30 7.24
N ALA A 115 -5.02 -18.19 6.62
CA ALA A 115 -5.19 -17.98 5.19
C ALA A 115 -4.45 -19.06 4.38
N LEU A 116 -3.16 -19.29 4.65
CA LEU A 116 -2.39 -20.34 3.95
C LEU A 116 -3.03 -21.72 4.09
N LYS A 117 -3.44 -22.11 5.31
CA LYS A 117 -4.11 -23.40 5.58
C LYS A 117 -5.45 -23.52 4.85
N ALA A 118 -6.14 -22.41 4.61
CA ALA A 118 -7.40 -22.37 3.88
C ALA A 118 -7.19 -22.37 2.34
N GLY A 119 -5.96 -22.55 1.86
CA GLY A 119 -5.65 -22.70 0.43
C GLY A 119 -5.50 -21.38 -0.33
N TYR A 120 -5.39 -20.24 0.36
CA TYR A 120 -5.12 -18.98 -0.31
C TYR A 120 -3.66 -18.93 -0.80
N ALA A 121 -3.48 -18.58 -2.07
CA ALA A 121 -2.17 -18.42 -2.69
C ALA A 121 -1.78 -16.93 -2.79
N PHE A 122 -0.48 -16.63 -2.82
CA PHE A 122 0.06 -15.28 -3.03
C PHE A 122 1.01 -15.28 -4.22
N HIS A 123 0.83 -14.33 -5.15
CA HIS A 123 1.80 -14.06 -6.21
C HIS A 123 1.57 -12.70 -6.87
N ARG A 124 2.54 -12.29 -7.70
CA ARG A 124 2.41 -11.15 -8.62
C ARG A 124 1.47 -11.49 -9.77
N PHE A 125 0.80 -10.48 -10.33
CA PHE A 125 -0.06 -10.66 -11.49
C PHE A 125 -0.10 -9.42 -12.39
N PRO A 126 -0.40 -9.56 -13.70
CA PRO A 126 -0.65 -8.43 -14.57
C PRO A 126 -2.06 -7.87 -14.34
N LEU A 127 -2.19 -6.57 -14.03
CA LEU A 127 -3.47 -5.87 -13.75
C LEU A 127 -4.61 -6.27 -14.69
N ARG A 128 -4.33 -6.25 -16.01
CA ARG A 128 -5.32 -6.52 -17.07
C ARG A 128 -5.92 -7.93 -17.03
N ARG A 129 -5.24 -8.89 -16.38
CA ARG A 129 -5.69 -10.29 -16.25
C ARG A 129 -6.80 -10.44 -15.20
N HIS A 130 -6.93 -9.52 -14.25
CA HIS A 130 -7.88 -9.64 -13.12
C HIS A 130 -8.74 -8.38 -12.92
N VAL A 131 -9.09 -7.68 -14.01
CA VAL A 131 -9.86 -6.42 -13.94
C VAL A 131 -11.21 -6.61 -13.26
N TYR A 132 -11.93 -7.68 -13.61
CA TYR A 132 -13.25 -7.95 -13.04
C TYR A 132 -13.17 -8.36 -11.57
N ASP A 133 -12.16 -9.14 -11.18
CA ASP A 133 -11.95 -9.46 -9.78
C ASP A 133 -11.55 -8.22 -8.96
N ILE A 134 -10.69 -7.34 -9.48
CA ILE A 134 -10.36 -6.07 -8.80
C ILE A 134 -11.63 -5.21 -8.66
N HIS A 135 -12.47 -5.15 -9.69
CA HIS A 135 -13.76 -4.47 -9.62
C HIS A 135 -14.62 -5.04 -8.49
N ARG A 136 -14.78 -6.37 -8.43
CA ARG A 136 -15.50 -7.05 -7.35
C ARG A 136 -14.90 -6.76 -5.98
N VAL A 137 -13.58 -6.82 -5.84
CA VAL A 137 -12.88 -6.48 -4.59
C VAL A 137 -13.18 -5.05 -4.18
N LYS A 138 -13.10 -4.07 -5.09
CA LYS A 138 -13.35 -2.65 -4.80
C LYS A 138 -14.81 -2.40 -4.40
N THR A 139 -15.75 -3.04 -5.10
CA THR A 139 -17.20 -2.89 -4.91
C THR A 139 -17.82 -3.85 -3.88
N SER A 140 -17.02 -4.65 -3.17
CA SER A 140 -17.54 -5.63 -2.21
C SER A 140 -18.16 -5.03 -0.93
N THR A 141 -17.92 -3.75 -0.63
CA THR A 141 -18.51 -3.08 0.55
C THR A 141 -18.49 -1.55 0.39
N PRO A 142 -19.55 -0.83 0.81
CA PRO A 142 -19.63 0.63 0.68
C PRO A 142 -18.76 1.39 1.69
N VAL A 143 -18.33 0.75 2.79
CA VAL A 143 -17.54 1.38 3.85
C VAL A 143 -16.38 0.47 4.24
N ARG A 144 -15.18 1.06 4.33
CA ARG A 144 -13.94 0.38 4.75
C ARG A 144 -13.28 1.11 5.92
N ALA A 145 -12.17 0.57 6.42
CA ALA A 145 -11.40 1.18 7.51
C ALA A 145 -10.91 2.62 7.22
N ALA A 146 -10.81 3.00 5.94
CA ALA A 146 -10.48 4.36 5.51
C ALA A 146 -11.70 5.30 5.41
N GLY A 147 -12.93 4.77 5.51
CA GLY A 147 -14.19 5.49 5.34
C GLY A 147 -15.03 4.95 4.17
N PRO A 148 -16.05 5.72 3.74
CA PRO A 148 -16.87 5.39 2.58
C PRO A 148 -16.03 5.22 1.29
N VAL A 149 -16.43 4.27 0.44
CA VAL A 149 -15.75 3.95 -0.81
C VAL A 149 -16.65 4.34 -1.97
N LEU A 150 -16.37 5.49 -2.61
CA LEU A 150 -17.18 5.96 -3.75
C LEU A 150 -17.19 4.97 -4.92
N ASP A 151 -16.09 4.24 -5.11
CA ASP A 151 -15.95 3.22 -6.15
C ASP A 151 -17.04 2.14 -6.04
N TYR A 152 -17.58 1.89 -4.84
CA TYR A 152 -18.70 0.95 -4.64
C TYR A 152 -19.91 1.27 -5.53
N TRP A 153 -20.21 2.55 -5.74
CA TRP A 153 -21.41 2.99 -6.46
C TRP A 153 -21.17 3.32 -7.93
N PHE A 154 -19.93 3.64 -8.31
CA PHE A 154 -19.66 4.30 -9.60
C PHE A 154 -18.53 3.67 -10.41
N LEU A 155 -17.78 2.73 -9.84
CA LEU A 155 -16.68 2.12 -10.56
C LEU A 155 -17.23 1.13 -11.58
N ALA A 156 -16.84 1.28 -12.84
CA ALA A 156 -16.99 0.24 -13.85
C ALA A 156 -15.65 -0.51 -14.03
N PRO A 157 -15.66 -1.78 -14.48
CA PRO A 157 -14.42 -2.53 -14.76
C PRO A 157 -13.46 -1.76 -15.70
N GLU A 158 -13.99 -1.05 -16.68
CA GLU A 158 -13.23 -0.29 -17.68
C GLU A 158 -12.49 0.92 -17.08
N ASP A 159 -12.94 1.41 -15.92
CA ASP A 159 -12.25 2.48 -15.19
C ASP A 159 -10.95 1.99 -14.51
N ILE A 160 -10.79 0.67 -14.34
CA ILE A 160 -9.62 0.06 -13.70
C ILE A 160 -8.51 -0.12 -14.72
N ALA A 161 -8.80 -0.86 -15.81
CA ALA A 161 -7.95 -1.02 -16.98
C ALA A 161 -8.75 -1.73 -18.10
N PRO A 162 -8.32 -1.62 -19.37
CA PRO A 162 -8.87 -2.46 -20.44
C PRO A 162 -8.60 -3.95 -20.12
N PRO A 163 -9.62 -4.81 -20.03
CA PRO A 163 -9.43 -6.22 -19.72
C PRO A 163 -8.58 -6.93 -20.78
N ALA A 164 -8.00 -8.06 -20.41
CA ALA A 164 -7.26 -8.91 -21.32
C ALA A 164 -8.22 -9.63 -22.29
N MET A 165 -7.90 -9.58 -23.59
CA MET A 165 -8.64 -10.33 -24.62
C MET A 165 -8.01 -11.70 -24.94
N ARG A 166 -6.79 -11.93 -24.44
CA ARG A 166 -5.99 -13.14 -24.61
C ARG A 166 -5.11 -13.33 -23.37
N PRO A 167 -4.62 -14.54 -23.07
CA PRO A 167 -3.75 -14.75 -21.92
C PRO A 167 -2.53 -13.81 -21.93
N ILE A 168 -2.27 -13.16 -20.79
CA ILE A 168 -1.15 -12.20 -20.63
C ILE A 168 -0.20 -12.72 -19.56
N ARG A 169 1.10 -12.70 -19.85
CA ARG A 169 2.16 -13.01 -18.88
C ARG A 169 2.61 -11.75 -18.15
N LEU A 170 3.10 -11.94 -16.92
CA LEU A 170 3.74 -10.86 -16.17
C LEU A 170 5.01 -10.41 -16.92
N LYS A 171 5.13 -9.11 -17.22
CA LYS A 171 6.35 -8.50 -17.75
C LYS A 171 7.15 -7.91 -16.59
N ALA A 172 8.46 -8.19 -16.54
CA ALA A 172 9.34 -7.53 -15.59
C ALA A 172 9.45 -6.01 -15.95
N PRO A 173 9.47 -5.12 -14.95
CA PRO A 173 9.75 -3.71 -15.18
C PRO A 173 11.13 -3.51 -15.81
N GLU A 174 11.27 -2.47 -16.64
CA GLU A 174 12.54 -2.16 -17.29
C GLU A 174 13.54 -1.53 -16.31
N ASN A 175 13.03 -0.78 -15.32
CA ASN A 175 13.85 -0.17 -14.29
C ASN A 175 13.60 -0.83 -12.92
N PRO A 176 14.60 -1.50 -12.30
CA PRO A 176 14.42 -2.20 -11.04
C PRO A 176 14.23 -1.27 -9.83
N GLU A 177 14.59 0.01 -9.95
CA GLU A 177 14.46 1.01 -8.91
C GLU A 177 13.21 1.90 -9.08
N ARG A 178 12.49 1.77 -10.20
CA ARG A 178 11.29 2.56 -10.50
C ARG A 178 10.24 1.74 -11.23
N TRP A 179 9.23 1.28 -10.49
CA TRP A 179 8.17 0.41 -11.03
C TRP A 179 6.86 0.51 -10.27
N SER A 180 5.80 -0.03 -10.87
CA SER A 180 4.56 -0.38 -10.17
C SER A 180 4.21 -1.84 -10.41
N LEU A 181 4.16 -2.62 -9.33
CA LEU A 181 3.83 -4.04 -9.36
C LEU A 181 2.48 -4.29 -8.67
N TRP A 182 1.77 -5.31 -9.14
CA TRP A 182 0.53 -5.78 -8.55
C TRP A 182 0.76 -7.15 -7.92
N PHE A 183 0.41 -7.25 -6.64
CA PHE A 183 0.45 -8.47 -5.85
C PHE A 183 -0.96 -8.85 -5.47
N GLY A 184 -1.26 -10.14 -5.47
CA GLY A 184 -2.60 -10.66 -5.22
C GLY A 184 -2.59 -11.81 -4.22
N VAL A 185 -3.74 -11.98 -3.58
CA VAL A 185 -4.11 -13.21 -2.89
C VAL A 185 -5.24 -13.85 -3.66
N PHE A 186 -5.11 -15.15 -3.92
CA PHE A 186 -5.96 -15.90 -4.83
C PHE A 186 -6.56 -17.12 -4.15
N VAL A 187 -7.73 -17.54 -4.63
CA VAL A 187 -8.35 -18.83 -4.31
C VAL A 187 -8.43 -19.62 -5.61
N ALA A 188 -8.06 -20.90 -5.58
CA ALA A 188 -8.21 -21.77 -6.74
C ALA A 188 -9.69 -21.87 -7.13
N GLU A 189 -9.99 -21.60 -8.40
CA GLU A 189 -11.34 -21.63 -8.95
C GLU A 189 -11.23 -22.06 -10.42
N PRO A 190 -11.10 -23.36 -10.71
CA PRO A 190 -10.92 -23.86 -12.07
C PRO A 190 -12.05 -23.38 -12.99
N GLY A 191 -11.69 -22.93 -14.19
CA GLY A 191 -12.63 -22.32 -15.14
C GLY A 191 -12.99 -20.87 -14.83
N HIS A 192 -12.40 -20.24 -13.80
CA HIS A 192 -12.68 -18.83 -13.50
C HIS A 192 -12.32 -17.93 -14.67
N MET A 193 -13.31 -17.13 -15.10
CA MET A 193 -13.20 -16.26 -16.27
C MET A 193 -12.97 -14.81 -15.83
N GLN A 194 -12.14 -14.09 -16.58
CA GLN A 194 -11.90 -12.65 -16.46
C GLN A 194 -12.17 -11.97 -17.82
N GLY A 195 -13.44 -11.96 -18.22
CA GLY A 195 -13.85 -11.55 -19.56
C GLY A 195 -13.60 -12.68 -20.55
N ALA A 196 -12.73 -12.44 -21.54
CA ALA A 196 -12.44 -13.41 -22.62
C ALA A 196 -11.36 -14.44 -22.26
N VAL A 197 -10.80 -14.39 -21.05
CA VAL A 197 -9.69 -15.26 -20.61
C VAL A 197 -10.06 -16.08 -19.40
N THR A 198 -9.73 -17.36 -19.44
CA THR A 198 -9.72 -18.25 -18.26
C THR A 198 -8.42 -18.04 -17.49
N VAL A 199 -8.52 -17.94 -16.17
CA VAL A 199 -7.37 -17.73 -15.27
C VAL A 199 -7.25 -18.80 -14.18
N ASP A 200 -8.29 -19.63 -13.98
CA ASP A 200 -8.38 -20.77 -13.04
C ASP A 200 -8.19 -20.43 -11.55
N GLU A 201 -8.14 -19.15 -11.23
CA GLU A 201 -7.98 -18.62 -9.88
C GLU A 201 -8.69 -17.28 -9.74
N ARG A 202 -9.36 -17.07 -8.60
CA ARG A 202 -10.04 -15.81 -8.31
C ARG A 202 -9.19 -14.94 -7.40
N LEU A 203 -8.97 -13.70 -7.80
CA LEU A 203 -8.31 -12.69 -6.98
C LEU A 203 -9.27 -12.18 -5.90
N VAL A 204 -8.88 -12.29 -4.63
CA VAL A 204 -9.72 -11.92 -3.47
C VAL A 204 -9.13 -10.80 -2.63
N ALA A 205 -7.85 -10.47 -2.80
CA ALA A 205 -7.22 -9.28 -2.25
C ALA A 205 -6.04 -8.88 -3.12
N TYR A 206 -5.71 -7.60 -3.16
CA TYR A 206 -4.59 -7.11 -3.98
C TYR A 206 -3.90 -5.89 -3.36
N MET A 207 -2.66 -5.69 -3.80
CA MET A 207 -1.83 -4.52 -3.51
C MET A 207 -1.21 -3.99 -4.81
N LYS A 208 -1.36 -2.70 -5.07
CA LYS A 208 -0.43 -1.97 -5.95
C LYS A 208 0.74 -1.41 -5.13
N LEU A 209 1.94 -1.94 -5.37
CA LEU A 209 3.19 -1.48 -4.78
C LEU A 209 3.94 -0.64 -5.81
N THR A 210 4.31 0.59 -5.46
CA THR A 210 5.06 1.49 -6.35
C THR A 210 6.41 1.82 -5.75
N ARG A 211 7.50 1.49 -6.45
CA ARG A 211 8.87 1.79 -6.02
C ARG A 211 9.42 3.04 -6.71
N VAL A 212 10.13 3.85 -5.92
CA VAL A 212 10.95 4.97 -6.36
C VAL A 212 12.24 4.99 -5.52
N GLY A 213 13.35 4.56 -6.10
CA GLY A 213 14.64 4.43 -5.41
C GLY A 213 14.56 3.43 -4.26
N GLU A 214 14.89 3.88 -3.06
CA GLU A 214 14.84 3.09 -1.82
C GLU A 214 13.43 3.00 -1.19
N LEU A 215 12.44 3.72 -1.74
CA LEU A 215 11.08 3.77 -1.18
C LEU A 215 10.10 2.95 -2.00
N ALA A 216 9.37 2.05 -1.34
CA ALA A 216 8.22 1.33 -1.90
C ALA A 216 6.92 1.79 -1.20
N HIS A 217 5.93 2.23 -1.96
CA HIS A 217 4.69 2.79 -1.45
C HIS A 217 3.49 1.88 -1.73
N TYR A 218 2.74 1.58 -0.68
CA TYR A 218 1.45 0.90 -0.73
C TYR A 218 0.38 1.88 -1.25
N THR A 219 0.02 1.76 -2.53
CA THR A 219 -0.86 2.74 -3.20
C THR A 219 -2.31 2.30 -3.34
N ASP A 220 -2.58 0.99 -3.43
CA ASP A 220 -3.95 0.46 -3.56
C ASP A 220 -4.02 -0.92 -2.89
N LEU A 221 -4.34 -0.94 -1.60
CA LEU A 221 -4.42 -2.14 -0.76
C LEU A 221 -5.87 -2.45 -0.42
N MET A 222 -6.42 -3.54 -0.96
CA MET A 222 -7.80 -3.93 -0.73
C MET A 222 -7.99 -5.45 -0.64
N GLY A 223 -9.04 -5.85 0.07
CA GLY A 223 -9.49 -7.23 0.18
C GLY A 223 -11.00 -7.28 0.07
N HIS A 224 -11.51 -8.34 -0.57
CA HIS A 224 -12.93 -8.59 -0.70
C HIS A 224 -13.54 -8.82 0.68
N ALA A 225 -14.70 -8.22 0.94
CA ALA A 225 -15.35 -8.22 2.25
C ALA A 225 -15.49 -9.65 2.84
N ASP A 226 -16.02 -10.57 2.04
CA ASP A 226 -16.24 -11.97 2.43
C ASP A 226 -14.97 -12.75 2.79
N HIS A 227 -13.81 -12.27 2.36
CA HIS A 227 -12.52 -12.93 2.57
C HIS A 227 -11.69 -12.29 3.69
N LEU A 228 -12.13 -11.16 4.27
CA LEU A 228 -11.36 -10.44 5.30
C LEU A 228 -11.11 -11.28 6.57
N GLU A 229 -12.10 -12.08 6.99
CA GLU A 229 -11.98 -12.94 8.18
C GLU A 229 -11.02 -14.12 8.00
N ALA A 230 -10.76 -14.51 6.75
CA ALA A 230 -9.77 -15.52 6.42
C ALA A 230 -8.33 -15.01 6.61
N GLY A 231 -8.13 -13.69 6.69
CA GLY A 231 -6.81 -13.10 6.92
C GLY A 231 -6.08 -12.67 5.65
N VAL A 232 -6.77 -12.58 4.50
CA VAL A 232 -6.16 -12.27 3.19
C VAL A 232 -5.34 -10.97 3.19
N MET A 233 -5.76 -9.94 3.92
CA MET A 233 -5.02 -8.68 4.05
C MET A 233 -3.69 -8.84 4.80
N TRP A 234 -3.67 -9.73 5.80
CA TRP A 234 -2.46 -10.03 6.57
C TRP A 234 -1.50 -10.89 5.76
N LEU A 235 -2.04 -11.89 5.05
CA LEU A 235 -1.26 -12.71 4.12
C LEU A 235 -0.57 -11.82 3.07
N LEU A 236 -1.34 -10.98 2.39
CA LEU A 236 -0.85 -10.06 1.36
C LEU A 236 0.29 -9.16 1.88
N HIS A 237 0.11 -8.54 3.05
CA HIS A 237 1.15 -7.69 3.62
C HIS A 237 2.40 -8.49 4.01
N VAL A 238 2.24 -9.59 4.74
CA VAL A 238 3.38 -10.37 5.26
C VAL A 238 4.19 -11.00 4.13
N GLU A 239 3.55 -11.49 3.07
CA GLU A 239 4.25 -12.05 1.92
C GLU A 239 4.96 -10.98 1.07
N ILE A 240 4.42 -9.76 0.98
CA ILE A 240 5.15 -8.64 0.37
C ILE A 240 6.38 -8.29 1.20
N MET A 241 6.27 -8.25 2.53
CA MET A 241 7.43 -7.98 3.40
C MET A 241 8.47 -9.10 3.30
N ARG A 242 8.03 -10.36 3.26
CA ARG A 242 8.89 -11.51 3.01
C ARG A 242 9.63 -11.37 1.68
N TRP A 243 8.92 -11.04 0.60
CA TRP A 243 9.53 -10.81 -0.71
C TRP A 243 10.56 -9.67 -0.67
N LEU A 244 10.25 -8.56 0.01
CA LEU A 244 11.18 -7.43 0.12
C LEU A 244 12.43 -7.74 0.94
N ILE A 245 12.33 -8.61 1.97
CA ILE A 245 13.43 -8.91 2.88
C ILE A 245 14.27 -10.11 2.40
N GLU A 246 13.65 -11.17 1.88
CA GLU A 246 14.31 -12.48 1.70
C GLU A 246 14.46 -12.93 0.24
N SER A 247 13.75 -12.34 -0.74
CA SER A 247 13.62 -12.99 -2.06
C SER A 247 14.88 -13.01 -2.91
N GLY A 248 15.84 -12.11 -2.66
CA GLY A 248 16.96 -11.86 -3.59
C GLY A 248 16.52 -11.34 -4.96
N ASP A 249 15.24 -10.99 -5.15
CA ASP A 249 14.70 -10.46 -6.41
C ASP A 249 15.33 -9.08 -6.68
N PRO A 250 15.93 -8.84 -7.87
CA PRO A 250 16.50 -7.54 -8.23
C PRO A 250 15.51 -6.38 -8.07
N LEU A 251 14.21 -6.63 -8.23
CA LEU A 251 13.17 -5.61 -8.05
C LEU A 251 12.93 -5.26 -6.57
N ALA A 252 13.29 -6.14 -5.64
CA ALA A 252 13.23 -5.91 -4.19
C ALA A 252 14.56 -5.34 -3.63
N ALA A 253 15.68 -5.68 -4.26
CA ALA A 253 17.01 -5.27 -3.82
C ALA A 253 17.13 -3.75 -3.68
N GLY A 254 17.63 -3.28 -2.51
CA GLY A 254 17.82 -1.86 -2.22
C GLY A 254 16.56 -1.10 -1.76
N VAL A 255 15.40 -1.77 -1.63
CA VAL A 255 14.26 -1.13 -0.94
C VAL A 255 14.60 -1.01 0.56
N ARG A 256 14.61 0.21 1.07
CA ARG A 256 14.84 0.51 2.49
C ARG A 256 13.54 0.77 3.23
N VAL A 257 12.60 1.48 2.60
CA VAL A 257 11.41 1.98 3.28
C VAL A 257 10.14 1.51 2.59
N VAL A 258 9.24 0.91 3.37
CA VAL A 258 7.87 0.64 2.93
C VAL A 258 6.94 1.68 3.52
N LEU A 259 6.40 2.55 2.68
CA LEU A 259 5.47 3.61 3.04
C LEU A 259 4.02 3.12 2.90
N TYR A 260 3.15 3.52 3.83
CA TYR A 260 1.70 3.38 3.67
C TYR A 260 0.95 4.59 4.21
N GLY A 261 0.85 5.62 3.37
CA GLY A 261 0.14 6.86 3.66
C GLY A 261 0.59 7.54 4.96
N ALA A 262 -0.34 8.23 5.62
CA ALA A 262 -0.07 9.02 6.82
C ALA A 262 -0.78 8.50 8.08
N ALA A 263 -0.32 8.95 9.24
CA ALA A 263 -0.94 8.63 10.55
C ALA A 263 -2.36 9.21 10.66
N GLU A 264 -2.62 10.30 9.95
CA GLU A 264 -3.88 11.05 10.02
C GLU A 264 -4.97 10.50 9.09
N HIS A 265 -4.60 9.58 8.18
CA HIS A 265 -5.52 8.94 7.23
C HIS A 265 -6.39 7.87 7.87
N GLY A 266 -7.66 7.82 7.42
CA GLY A 266 -8.64 6.80 7.79
C GLY A 266 -9.14 6.84 9.24
N GLY A 267 -9.87 5.80 9.63
CA GLY A 267 -10.43 5.63 10.97
C GLY A 267 -9.45 4.99 11.97
N GLU A 268 -9.95 4.64 13.14
CA GLU A 268 -9.18 3.92 14.17
C GLU A 268 -8.79 2.51 13.73
N GLY A 269 -9.66 1.83 12.97
CA GLY A 269 -9.38 0.51 12.41
C GLY A 269 -8.15 0.51 11.50
N LEU A 270 -8.00 1.52 10.63
CA LEU A 270 -6.82 1.65 9.77
C LEU A 270 -5.55 1.92 10.57
N LEU A 271 -5.63 2.81 11.56
CA LEU A 271 -4.47 3.10 12.44
C LEU A 271 -4.03 1.86 13.22
N THR A 272 -4.99 1.11 13.76
CA THR A 272 -4.75 -0.15 14.46
C THR A 272 -4.11 -1.17 13.52
N TRP A 273 -4.60 -1.26 12.27
CA TRP A 273 -3.99 -2.11 11.26
C TRP A 273 -2.54 -1.70 10.98
N LYS A 274 -2.27 -0.41 10.70
CA LYS A 274 -0.92 0.12 10.45
C LYS A 274 0.03 -0.21 11.60
N LYS A 275 -0.40 0.06 12.84
CA LYS A 275 0.37 -0.28 14.04
C LYS A 275 0.71 -1.76 14.08
N ARG A 276 -0.29 -2.64 13.95
CA ARG A 276 -0.11 -4.10 14.00
C ARG A 276 0.66 -4.69 12.81
N ALA A 277 0.69 -3.99 11.69
CA ALA A 277 1.47 -4.30 10.50
C ALA A 277 2.92 -3.77 10.56
N GLY A 278 3.34 -3.19 11.70
CA GLY A 278 4.72 -2.75 11.91
C GLY A 278 5.02 -1.33 11.45
N PHE A 279 4.07 -0.64 10.81
CA PHE A 279 4.25 0.76 10.43
C PHE A 279 4.35 1.65 11.67
N GLU A 280 5.23 2.64 11.58
CA GLU A 280 5.46 3.66 12.60
C GLU A 280 5.44 5.06 11.97
N PRO A 281 5.06 6.10 12.72
CA PRO A 281 5.25 7.47 12.26
C PRO A 281 6.75 7.74 12.11
N VAL A 282 7.15 8.30 10.97
CA VAL A 282 8.54 8.66 10.68
C VAL A 282 8.62 10.02 10.02
N ARG A 283 9.80 10.62 10.00
CA ARG A 283 10.14 11.73 9.11
C ARG A 283 11.00 11.20 7.98
N LEU A 284 10.46 11.20 6.76
CA LEU A 284 11.22 10.83 5.57
C LEU A 284 11.92 12.07 5.03
N VAL A 285 13.24 12.04 4.93
CA VAL A 285 14.05 13.16 4.43
C VAL A 285 14.89 12.65 3.27
N ARG A 286 14.93 13.42 2.17
CA ARG A 286 15.75 13.04 1.02
C ARG A 286 17.23 13.05 1.40
N ALA A 287 17.93 11.96 1.10
CA ALA A 287 19.34 11.80 1.46
C ALA A 287 20.28 12.74 0.67
N ARG A 288 19.93 13.07 -0.59
CA ARG A 288 20.66 13.96 -1.51
C ARG A 288 19.73 14.60 -2.54
#